data_AF-A0A3M0ZS63-F1
#
_entry.id   AF-A0A3M0ZS63-F1
#
_cell.length_a   1.000
_cell.length_b   1.000
_cell.length_c   1.000
_cell.angle_alpha   90.00
_cell.angle_beta   90.00
_cell.angle_gamma   90.00
#
_symmetry.space_group_name_H-M   'P 1'
#
loop_
_entity.id
_entity.type
_entity.pdbx_description
1 polymer ?
#
loop_
_entity_poly.entity_id
_entity_poly.type
_entity_poly.pdbx_seq_one_letter_code
_entity_poly.pdbx_strand_id
1 'polypeptide(L)'
;MPVIEKEEGEVMRSILRTVMSGHLAIFAILLPLFAVAGFQGPARAADMVPGSYLEGLEWRMIGPWRGGRATAVAGHPDRPLFFVMGATGGVWITRDGGENWTVASDKDFSTASVGAIEIAPSDPNVIVVG
;
A
#
# COMPACT_ATOMS: atom_id res chain seq x y z
N MET A 1 -31.30 53.20 -34.26
CA MET A 1 -30.12 52.31 -34.33
C MET A 1 -30.11 51.21 -33.24
N PRO A 2 -31.22 50.49 -32.92
CA PRO A 2 -31.20 49.46 -31.86
C PRO A 2 -30.94 48.02 -32.37
N VAL A 3 -30.80 47.81 -33.67
CA VAL A 3 -30.72 46.47 -34.27
C VAL A 3 -29.32 45.86 -34.14
N ILE A 4 -28.27 46.69 -34.22
CA ILE A 4 -26.86 46.25 -34.20
C ILE A 4 -26.47 45.73 -32.80
N GLU A 5 -26.92 46.38 -31.75
CA GLU A 5 -26.60 46.02 -30.36
C GLU A 5 -27.20 44.68 -29.92
N LYS A 6 -28.31 44.26 -30.55
CA LYS A 6 -28.94 42.95 -30.31
C LYS A 6 -28.16 41.80 -30.96
N GLU A 7 -27.63 42.00 -32.17
CA GLU A 7 -26.81 40.99 -32.85
C GLU A 7 -25.48 40.76 -32.13
N GLU A 8 -24.81 41.81 -31.67
CA GLU A 8 -23.55 41.70 -30.91
C GLU A 8 -23.73 40.89 -29.62
N GLY A 9 -24.88 41.07 -28.93
CA GLY A 9 -25.22 40.32 -27.74
C GLY A 9 -25.46 38.82 -27.98
N GLU A 10 -26.00 38.44 -29.14
CA GLU A 10 -26.22 37.04 -29.51
C GLU A 10 -24.92 36.36 -29.97
N VAL A 11 -24.07 37.07 -30.71
CA VAL A 11 -22.73 36.61 -31.10
C VAL A 11 -21.87 36.36 -29.87
N MET A 12 -21.89 37.28 -28.90
CA MET A 12 -21.16 37.11 -27.63
C MET A 12 -21.64 35.89 -26.83
N ARG A 13 -22.96 35.66 -26.79
CA ARG A 13 -23.55 34.47 -26.12
C ARG A 13 -23.22 33.17 -26.86
N SER A 14 -23.11 33.20 -28.19
CA SER A 14 -22.72 32.05 -29.00
C SER A 14 -21.25 31.67 -28.76
N ILE A 15 -20.35 32.66 -28.75
CA ILE A 15 -18.92 32.45 -28.48
C ILE A 15 -18.71 31.91 -27.06
N LEU A 16 -19.40 32.46 -26.06
CA LEU A 16 -19.33 32.00 -24.67
C LEU A 16 -19.78 30.53 -24.52
N ARG A 17 -20.84 30.11 -25.22
CA ARG A 17 -21.31 28.70 -25.20
C ARG A 17 -20.30 27.76 -25.86
N THR A 18 -19.69 28.16 -26.97
CA THR A 18 -18.69 27.35 -27.69
C THR A 18 -17.39 27.20 -26.88
N VAL A 19 -16.93 28.26 -26.22
CA VAL A 19 -15.71 28.23 -25.38
C VAL A 19 -15.92 27.38 -24.12
N MET A 20 -17.09 27.48 -23.46
CA MET A 20 -17.42 26.69 -22.26
C MET A 20 -17.62 25.19 -22.57
N SER A 21 -18.11 24.85 -23.77
CA SER A 21 -18.29 23.44 -24.19
C SER A 21 -16.95 22.76 -24.53
N GLY A 22 -15.97 23.50 -25.04
CA GLY A 22 -14.64 22.95 -25.39
C GLY A 22 -13.77 22.59 -24.17
N HIS A 23 -13.88 23.34 -23.07
CA HIS A 23 -13.10 23.06 -21.84
C HIS A 23 -13.66 21.87 -21.05
N LEU A 24 -14.96 21.62 -21.12
CA LEU A 24 -15.61 20.46 -20.50
C LEU A 24 -15.22 19.14 -21.21
N ALA A 25 -15.03 19.18 -22.52
CA ALA A 25 -14.65 18.01 -23.32
C ALA A 25 -13.20 17.56 -23.08
N ILE A 26 -12.28 18.50 -22.83
CA ILE A 26 -10.85 18.20 -22.58
C ILE A 26 -10.66 17.55 -21.20
N PHE A 27 -11.40 17.99 -20.17
CA PHE A 27 -11.39 17.37 -18.85
C PHE A 27 -12.05 15.97 -18.82
N ALA A 28 -13.05 15.73 -19.67
CA ALA A 28 -13.76 14.44 -19.73
C ALA A 28 -12.95 13.30 -20.37
N ILE A 29 -11.92 13.62 -21.17
CA ILE A 29 -11.10 12.63 -21.89
C ILE A 29 -9.76 12.34 -21.17
N LEU A 30 -9.21 13.31 -20.43
CA LEU A 30 -7.94 13.12 -19.71
C LEU A 30 -8.09 12.38 -18.37
N LEU A 31 -9.23 12.49 -17.70
CA LEU A 31 -9.50 11.81 -16.42
C LEU A 31 -9.53 10.27 -16.51
N PRO A 32 -10.13 9.61 -17.53
CA PRO A 32 -10.10 8.16 -17.64
C PRO A 32 -8.75 7.62 -18.14
N LEU A 33 -7.92 8.43 -18.81
CA LEU A 33 -6.61 7.97 -19.30
C LEU A 33 -5.61 7.77 -18.15
N PHE A 34 -5.72 8.57 -17.08
CA PHE A 34 -4.89 8.43 -15.88
C PHE A 34 -5.35 7.29 -14.96
N ALA A 35 -6.63 6.90 -15.02
CA ALA A 35 -7.19 5.86 -14.17
C ALA A 35 -6.84 4.43 -14.62
N VAL A 36 -6.45 4.22 -15.89
CA VAL A 36 -6.13 2.90 -16.45
C VAL A 36 -4.62 2.59 -16.43
N ALA A 37 -3.77 3.61 -16.31
CA ALA A 37 -2.34 3.44 -16.08
C ALA A 37 -2.09 3.11 -14.60
N GLY A 38 -2.56 1.94 -14.16
CA GLY A 38 -2.14 1.36 -12.90
C GLY A 38 -0.62 1.41 -12.84
N PHE A 39 -0.07 1.94 -11.75
CA PHE A 39 1.36 2.01 -11.50
C PHE A 39 1.89 0.58 -11.35
N GLN A 40 2.06 -0.12 -12.47
CA GLN A 40 2.81 -1.37 -12.55
C GLN A 40 4.28 -0.97 -12.56
N GLY A 41 4.78 -0.54 -11.40
CA GLY A 41 6.21 -0.59 -11.15
C GLY A 41 6.68 -2.02 -11.46
N PRO A 42 7.92 -2.22 -11.95
CA PRO A 42 8.41 -3.54 -12.25
C PRO A 42 8.20 -4.40 -11.00
N ALA A 43 7.35 -5.40 -11.10
CA ALA A 43 7.30 -6.45 -10.10
C ALA A 43 8.70 -7.05 -10.14
N ARG A 44 9.54 -6.69 -9.17
CA ARG A 44 10.76 -7.46 -8.92
C ARG A 44 10.24 -8.86 -8.63
N ALA A 45 10.43 -9.77 -9.58
CA ALA A 45 10.36 -11.18 -9.27
C ALA A 45 11.37 -11.35 -8.12
N ALA A 46 10.86 -11.55 -6.91
CA ALA A 46 11.71 -12.00 -5.83
C ALA A 46 12.40 -13.25 -6.36
N ASP A 47 13.73 -13.32 -6.26
CA ASP A 47 14.48 -14.52 -6.61
C ASP A 47 13.87 -15.66 -5.79
N MET A 48 13.00 -16.45 -6.44
CA MET A 48 12.33 -17.54 -5.75
C MET A 48 13.41 -18.54 -5.37
N VAL A 49 13.56 -18.77 -4.06
CA VAL A 49 14.44 -19.83 -3.55
C VAL A 49 14.02 -21.14 -4.22
N PRO A 50 14.92 -21.85 -4.93
CA PRO A 50 14.55 -23.07 -5.63
C PRO A 50 13.96 -24.09 -4.65
N GLY A 51 12.87 -24.75 -5.02
CA GLY A 51 12.15 -25.67 -4.13
C GLY A 51 13.02 -26.76 -3.51
N SER A 52 14.08 -27.18 -4.21
CA SER A 52 15.09 -28.13 -3.73
C SER A 52 15.78 -27.69 -2.43
N TYR A 53 15.85 -26.40 -2.14
CA TYR A 53 16.41 -25.88 -0.88
C TYR A 53 15.46 -26.09 0.30
N LEU A 54 14.18 -26.37 0.04
CA LEU A 54 13.14 -26.54 1.05
C LEU A 54 12.77 -28.01 1.30
N GLU A 55 13.25 -28.96 0.47
CA GLU A 55 12.86 -30.38 0.49
C GLU A 55 13.13 -31.10 1.84
N GLY A 56 14.08 -30.60 2.63
CA GLY A 56 14.41 -31.14 3.95
C GLY A 56 13.86 -30.34 5.13
N LEU A 57 13.06 -29.29 4.90
CA LEU A 57 12.50 -28.47 5.96
C LEU A 57 11.15 -29.00 6.42
N GLU A 58 11.02 -29.16 7.73
CA GLU A 58 9.76 -29.54 8.37
C GLU A 58 9.08 -28.32 8.99
N TRP A 59 7.76 -28.24 8.81
CA TRP A 59 6.96 -27.25 9.51
C TRP A 59 6.92 -27.56 11.00
N ARG A 60 7.29 -26.57 11.82
CA ARG A 60 7.15 -26.62 13.28
C ARG A 60 6.41 -25.40 13.77
N MET A 61 5.76 -25.54 14.93
CA MET A 61 5.21 -24.39 15.64
C MET A 61 6.36 -23.57 16.22
N ILE A 62 6.41 -22.28 15.88
CA ILE A 62 7.39 -21.32 16.39
C ILE A 62 6.73 -20.25 17.26
N GLY A 63 5.56 -20.53 17.82
CA GLY A 63 4.82 -19.60 18.68
C GLY A 63 4.34 -18.32 17.97
N PRO A 64 3.89 -17.31 18.75
CA PRO A 64 3.64 -17.37 20.19
C PRO A 64 2.48 -18.30 20.53
N TRP A 65 2.60 -19.04 21.63
CA TRP A 65 1.54 -19.92 22.10
C TRP A 65 0.29 -19.09 22.41
N ARG A 66 -0.83 -19.40 21.75
CA ARG A 66 -2.10 -18.62 21.80
C ARG A 66 -2.04 -17.23 21.14
N GLY A 67 -1.10 -16.99 20.23
CA GLY A 67 -1.03 -15.76 19.41
C GLY A 67 -2.17 -15.58 18.40
N GLY A 68 -3.06 -16.56 18.27
CA GLY A 68 -4.20 -16.51 17.37
C GLY A 68 -3.79 -16.48 15.89
N ARG A 69 -4.52 -15.72 15.08
CA ARG A 69 -4.28 -15.62 13.63
C ARG A 69 -3.12 -14.65 13.35
N ALA A 70 -2.09 -15.13 12.64
CA ALA A 70 -1.09 -14.28 12.01
C ALA A 70 -1.63 -13.74 10.67
N THR A 71 -1.48 -12.44 10.44
CA THR A 71 -2.04 -11.72 9.28
C THR A 71 -0.99 -11.05 8.42
N ALA A 72 0.17 -10.72 8.99
CA ALA A 72 1.32 -10.15 8.29
C ALA A 72 2.62 -10.61 8.96
N VAL A 73 3.70 -10.73 8.19
CA VAL A 73 5.04 -11.03 8.70
C VAL A 73 6.10 -10.37 7.84
N ALA A 74 7.15 -9.85 8.47
CA ALA A 74 8.33 -9.32 7.79
C ALA A 74 9.61 -9.82 8.49
N GLY A 75 10.62 -10.15 7.70
CA GLY A 75 11.95 -10.56 8.18
C GLY A 75 12.96 -9.44 7.96
N HIS A 76 13.90 -9.30 8.88
CA HIS A 76 14.95 -8.29 8.75
C HIS A 76 16.01 -8.72 7.70
N PRO A 77 16.45 -7.82 6.81
CA PRO A 77 17.39 -8.17 5.73
C PRO A 77 18.72 -8.73 6.24
N ASP A 78 19.28 -8.12 7.29
CA ASP A 78 20.60 -8.50 7.83
C ASP A 78 20.56 -9.37 9.10
N ARG A 79 19.36 -9.69 9.61
CA ARG A 79 19.19 -10.40 10.90
C ARG A 79 18.26 -11.60 10.68
N PRO A 80 18.82 -12.77 10.30
CA PRO A 80 18.03 -13.90 9.82
C PRO A 80 17.11 -14.54 10.88
N LEU A 81 17.30 -14.21 12.16
CA LEU A 81 16.46 -14.68 13.28
C LEU A 81 15.49 -13.60 13.79
N PHE A 82 15.51 -12.40 13.20
CA PHE A 82 14.64 -11.30 13.58
C PHE A 82 13.41 -11.28 12.67
N PHE A 83 12.24 -11.43 13.28
CA PHE A 83 10.96 -11.36 12.59
C PHE A 83 9.98 -10.49 13.35
N VAL A 84 9.14 -9.80 12.60
CA VAL A 84 8.02 -9.02 13.11
C VAL A 84 6.75 -9.59 12.50
N MET A 85 5.73 -9.84 13.31
CA MET A 85 4.45 -10.34 12.81
C MET A 85 3.29 -9.55 13.39
N GLY A 86 2.22 -9.46 12.61
CA GLY A 86 0.91 -9.01 13.05
C GLY A 86 0.10 -10.23 13.41
N ALA A 87 -0.37 -10.30 14.65
CA ALA A 87 -1.21 -11.40 15.11
C ALA A 87 -2.29 -10.90 16.07
N THR A 88 -3.01 -11.82 16.72
CA THR A 88 -3.96 -11.43 17.76
C THR A 88 -3.20 -10.73 18.89
N GLY A 89 -3.68 -9.56 19.29
CA GLY A 89 -2.99 -8.71 20.27
C GLY A 89 -2.02 -7.68 19.68
N GLY A 90 -1.90 -7.59 18.35
CA GLY A 90 -1.14 -6.55 17.67
C GLY A 90 0.20 -7.02 17.11
N VAL A 91 1.26 -6.24 17.32
CA VAL A 91 2.59 -6.47 16.75
C VAL A 91 3.45 -7.29 17.71
N TRP A 92 4.00 -8.37 17.20
CA TRP A 92 4.91 -9.26 17.93
C TRP A 92 6.28 -9.27 17.27
N ILE A 93 7.33 -9.30 18.09
CA ILE A 93 8.73 -9.33 17.64
C ILE A 93 9.43 -10.54 18.25
N THR A 94 10.17 -11.27 17.42
CA THR A 94 11.16 -12.26 17.86
C THR A 94 12.55 -11.85 17.38
N ARG A 95 13.58 -12.25 18.14
CA ARG A 95 14.99 -12.03 17.80
C ARG A 95 15.80 -13.33 17.73
N ASP A 96 15.14 -14.46 17.97
CA ASP A 96 15.73 -15.79 18.14
C ASP A 96 15.01 -16.85 17.28
N GLY A 97 14.41 -16.43 16.16
CA GLY A 97 13.79 -17.36 15.22
C GLY A 97 12.49 -17.97 15.73
N GLY A 98 11.77 -17.25 16.59
CA GLY A 98 10.48 -17.65 17.15
C GLY A 98 10.59 -18.56 18.37
N GLU A 99 11.73 -18.64 19.05
CA GLU A 99 11.78 -19.28 20.36
C GLU A 99 11.06 -18.41 21.41
N ASN A 100 11.27 -17.09 21.35
CA ASN A 100 10.61 -16.13 22.22
C ASN A 100 9.98 -14.99 21.41
N TRP A 101 8.85 -14.49 21.93
CA TRP A 101 8.11 -13.38 21.33
C TRP A 101 7.80 -12.30 22.36
N THR A 102 7.95 -11.05 21.95
CA THR A 102 7.60 -9.87 22.75
C THR A 102 6.53 -9.06 22.02
N VAL A 103 5.49 -8.62 22.74
CA VAL A 103 4.48 -7.72 22.18
C VAL A 103 5.05 -6.30 22.15
N ALA A 104 5.07 -5.68 20.98
CA ALA A 104 5.59 -4.33 20.76
C ALA A 104 4.50 -3.25 20.81
N SER A 105 3.24 -3.61 20.56
CA SER A 105 2.13 -2.65 20.42
C SER A 105 1.37 -2.33 21.71
N ASP A 106 1.62 -3.07 22.81
CA ASP A 106 0.78 -3.07 24.02
C ASP A 106 0.50 -1.69 24.64
N LYS A 107 1.44 -0.75 24.53
CA LYS A 107 1.32 0.57 25.19
C LYS A 107 0.93 1.71 24.26
N ASP A 108 1.14 1.53 22.97
CA ASP A 108 1.16 2.64 22.02
C ASP A 108 0.00 2.58 21.02
N PHE A 109 -0.59 1.39 20.80
CA PHE A 109 -1.61 1.20 19.77
C PHE A 109 -3.01 1.16 20.38
N SER A 110 -3.94 1.89 19.78
CA SER A 110 -5.36 1.87 20.13
C SER A 110 -6.13 0.71 19.49
N THR A 111 -5.50 -0.01 18.55
CA THR A 111 -6.06 -1.16 17.83
C THR A 111 -5.08 -2.32 17.81
N ALA A 112 -5.61 -3.53 17.88
CA ALA A 112 -4.84 -4.77 17.80
C ALA A 112 -4.81 -5.35 16.37
N SER A 113 -5.51 -4.74 15.40
CA SER A 113 -5.52 -5.22 14.02
C SER A 113 -4.29 -4.73 13.28
N VAL A 114 -3.52 -5.67 12.71
CA VAL A 114 -2.34 -5.38 11.89
C VAL A 114 -2.44 -6.25 10.64
N GLY A 115 -2.65 -5.63 9.48
CA GLY A 115 -2.81 -6.30 8.19
C GLY A 115 -1.57 -6.19 7.28
N ALA A 116 -0.66 -5.25 7.58
CA ALA A 116 0.56 -5.05 6.80
C ALA A 116 1.74 -4.70 7.71
N ILE A 117 2.92 -5.22 7.37
CA ILE A 117 4.19 -4.91 8.03
C ILE A 117 5.26 -4.82 6.95
N GLU A 118 6.03 -3.74 6.96
CA GLU A 118 7.17 -3.53 6.06
C GLU A 118 8.36 -3.01 6.85
N ILE A 119 9.57 -3.47 6.50
CA ILE A 119 10.82 -2.97 7.05
C ILE A 119 11.42 -2.01 6.03
N ALA A 120 11.73 -0.78 6.43
CA ALA A 120 12.23 0.22 5.50
C ALA A 120 13.59 -0.22 4.91
N PRO A 121 13.72 -0.31 3.57
CA PRO A 121 14.98 -0.71 2.94
C PRO A 121 16.14 0.26 3.21
N SER A 122 15.84 1.54 3.46
CA SER A 122 16.82 2.59 3.72
C SER A 122 17.39 2.56 5.14
N ASP A 123 16.60 2.10 6.10
CA ASP A 123 17.00 1.91 7.49
C ASP A 123 16.18 0.75 8.09
N PRO A 124 16.76 -0.46 8.13
CA PRO A 124 16.07 -1.64 8.65
C PRO A 124 15.69 -1.60 10.14
N ASN A 125 16.01 -0.52 10.86
CA ASN A 125 15.49 -0.25 12.21
C ASN A 125 14.12 0.43 12.20
N VAL A 126 13.68 0.95 11.05
CA VAL A 126 12.35 1.55 10.87
C VAL A 126 11.40 0.48 10.34
N ILE A 127 10.35 0.21 11.11
CA ILE A 127 9.30 -0.76 10.79
C ILE A 127 7.98 0.00 10.70
N VAL A 128 7.27 -0.16 9.59
CA VAL A 128 5.95 0.43 9.37
C VAL A 128 4.89 -0.65 9.45
N VAL A 129 3.78 -0.34 10.11
CA VAL A 129 2.66 -1.26 10.33
C VAL A 129 1.34 -0.58 9.97
N GLY A 130 0.38 -1.35 9.46
CA GLY A 130 -0.95 -0.88 9.07
C GLY A 130 -2.02 -1.94 9.21
#